data_AF-A0A0P9MN64-F1
#
_entry.id   AF-A0A0P9MN64-F1
#
_cell.length_a   1.000
_cell.length_b   1.000
_cell.length_c   1.000
_cell.angle_alpha   90.00
_cell.angle_beta   90.00
_cell.angle_gamma   90.00
#
_symmetry.space_group_name_H-M   'P 1'
#
loop_
_entity.id
_entity.type
_entity.pdbx_description
1 polymer ?
#
loop_
_entity_poly.entity_id
_entity_poly.type
_entity_poly.pdbx_seq_one_letter_code
_entity_poly.pdbx_strand_id
1 'polypeptide(L)' 'MQIISHRGYWLQKPERNLPEAFHRSFDLGFGTETDVRDVAGQLVISHDIP' A
#
# COMPACT_ATOMS: atom_id res chain seq x y z
N MET A 1 -17.58 11.95 -0.57
CA MET A 1 -16.42 11.65 0.29
C MET A 1 -15.48 10.77 -0.50
N GLN A 2 -14.19 11.11 -0.61
CA GLN A 2 -13.19 10.21 -1.22
C GLN A 2 -12.46 9.49 -0.10
N ILE A 3 -12.38 8.16 -0.18
CA ILE A 3 -11.72 7.31 0.82
C ILE A 3 -10.39 6.82 0.23
N ILE A 4 -9.33 6.90 1.03
CA ILE A 4 -8.00 6.40 0.69
C ILE A 4 -7.57 5.40 1.78
N SER A 5 -7.27 4.16 1.39
CA SER A 5 -6.78 3.14 2.33
C SER A 5 -5.28 3.33 2.59
N HIS A 6 -4.91 3.58 3.85
CA HIS A 6 -3.51 3.72 4.25
C HIS A 6 -2.76 2.37 4.14
N ARG A 7 -1.80 2.31 3.21
CA ARG A 7 -1.03 1.11 2.80
C ARG A 7 -1.88 -0.03 2.26
N GLY A 8 -2.94 0.30 1.53
CA GLY A 8 -3.94 -0.66 1.06
C GLY A 8 -5.00 -1.02 2.10
N TYR A 9 -6.01 -1.76 1.67
CA TYR A 9 -7.03 -2.32 2.54
C TYR A 9 -6.60 -3.73 3.03
N TRP A 10 -5.79 -3.72 4.08
CA TRP A 10 -5.27 -4.92 4.74
C TRP A 10 -6.18 -5.35 5.89
N LEU A 11 -6.37 -6.65 6.04
CA LEU A 11 -7.07 -7.29 7.15
C LEU A 11 -6.09 -7.70 8.26
N GLN A 12 -4.84 -7.99 7.88
CA GLN A 12 -3.77 -8.32 8.80
C GLN A 12 -2.52 -7.46 8.54
N LYS A 13 -1.78 -7.14 9.60
CA LYS A 13 -0.58 -6.28 9.51
C LYS A 13 0.44 -6.67 8.43
N PRO A 14 0.69 -7.96 8.13
CA PRO A 14 1.64 -8.37 7.08
C PRO A 14 1.20 -8.01 5.66
N GLU A 15 -0.08 -7.70 5.43
CA GLU A 15 -0.61 -7.40 4.10
C GLU A 15 -0.41 -5.93 3.68
N ARG A 16 0.05 -5.08 4.59
CA ARG A 16 0.33 -3.66 4.31
C ARG A 16 1.32 -3.54 3.17
N ASN A 17 1.04 -2.65 2.23
CA ASN A 17 1.89 -2.41 1.05
C ASN A 17 2.06 -3.65 0.13
N LEU A 18 1.19 -4.67 0.25
CA LEU A 18 1.14 -5.80 -0.68
C LEU A 18 0.05 -5.60 -1.74
N PRO A 19 0.20 -6.22 -2.94
CA PRO A 19 -0.79 -6.13 -4.01
C PRO A 19 -2.21 -6.51 -3.57
N GLU A 20 -2.34 -7.54 -2.73
CA GLU A 20 -3.62 -7.99 -2.18
C GLU A 20 -4.38 -6.86 -1.48
N ALA A 21 -3.71 -6.05 -0.65
CA ALA A 21 -4.35 -4.93 0.04
C ALA A 21 -4.76 -3.82 -0.94
N PHE A 22 -4.00 -3.60 -2.02
CA PHE A 22 -4.33 -2.62 -3.04
C PHE A 22 -5.53 -3.06 -3.88
N HIS A 23 -5.56 -4.32 -4.32
CA HIS A 23 -6.69 -4.89 -5.06
C HIS A 23 -7.99 -4.73 -4.28
N ARG A 24 -8.00 -5.07 -2.98
CA ARG A 24 -9.20 -4.88 -2.17
C ARG A 24 -9.62 -3.41 -2.01
N SER A 25 -8.67 -2.47 -1.94
CA SER A 25 -9.03 -1.03 -1.96
C SER A 25 -9.80 -0.67 -3.23
N PHE A 26 -9.30 -1.13 -4.39
CA PHE A 26 -9.91 -0.82 -5.68
C PHE A 26 -11.24 -1.54 -5.89
N ASP A 27 -11.37 -2.79 -5.44
CA ASP A 27 -12.63 -3.55 -5.51
C ASP A 27 -13.76 -2.88 -4.73
N LEU A 28 -13.42 -2.14 -3.67
CA LEU A 28 -14.37 -1.35 -2.87
C LEU A 28 -14.57 0.09 -3.39
N GLY A 29 -13.91 0.47 -4.48
CA GLY A 29 -13.97 1.82 -5.05
C GLY A 29 -13.19 2.88 -4.26
N PHE A 30 -12.23 2.47 -3.44
CA PHE A 30 -11.36 3.37 -2.68
C PHE A 30 -10.06 3.65 -3.43
N GLY A 31 -9.46 4.82 -3.16
CA GLY A 31 -8.05 5.06 -3.47
C GLY A 31 -7.14 4.29 -2.50
N THR A 32 -5.84 4.25 -2.80
CA THR A 32 -4.84 3.65 -1.92
C THR A 32 -3.67 4.60 -1.72
N GLU A 33 -3.14 4.62 -0.50
CA GLU A 33 -1.87 5.26 -0.18
C GLU A 33 -0.80 4.18 -0.01
N THR A 34 0.44 4.50 -0.36
CA THR A 34 1.58 3.58 -0.24
C THR A 34 2.88 4.35 -0.05
N ASP A 35 3.87 3.69 0.54
CA ASP A 35 5.19 4.25 0.82
C ASP A 35 6.20 3.80 -0.26
N VAL A 36 6.81 4.74 -0.98
CA VAL A 36 7.85 4.45 -1.98
C VAL A 36 9.21 4.89 -1.44
N ARG A 37 10.23 4.06 -1.64
CA ARG A 37 11.62 4.33 -1.28
C ARG A 37 12.55 4.05 -2.45
N ASP A 38 13.67 4.78 -2.50
CA ASP A 38 14.78 4.46 -3.39
C ASP A 38 15.76 3.53 -2.67
N VAL A 39 16.15 2.45 -3.35
CA VAL A 39 17.22 1.53 -2.93
C VAL A 39 18.19 1.40 -4.09
N ALA A 40 19.29 2.16 -4.03
CA ALA A 40 20.34 2.17 -5.05
C ALA A 40 19.80 2.46 -6.48
N GLY A 41 18.86 3.41 -6.60
CA GLY A 41 18.24 3.76 -7.87
C GLY A 41 17.04 2.88 -8.25
N GLN A 42 16.70 1.87 -7.44
CA GLN A 42 15.49 1.08 -7.61
C GLN A 42 14.38 1.59 -6.68
N LEU A 43 13.24 1.98 -7.27
CA LEU A 43 12.05 2.28 -6.48
C LEU A 43 11.42 1.00 -5.97
N VAL A 44 11.23 0.94 -4.65
CA VAL A 44 10.59 -0.17 -3.95
C VAL A 44 9.44 0.36 -3.10
N ILE A 45 8.43 -0.49 -2.89
CA ILE A 45 7.37 -0.19 -1.93
C ILE A 45 7.84 -0.69 -0.56
N SER A 46 8.08 0.21 0.38
CA SER A 46 8.45 -0.13 1.75
C SER A 46 8.20 1.03 2.72
N HIS A 47 7.61 0.73 3.87
CA HIS A 47 7.48 1.72 4.94
C HIS A 47 8.72 1.75 5.83
N ASP A 48 9.20 0.60 6.28
CA ASP A 48 10.29 0.52 7.24
C ASP A 48 11.63 0.48 6.48
N ILE A 49 12.64 1.17 7.02
CA ILE A 49 14.02 1.10 6.56
C ILE A 49 14.71 0.00 7.39
N PRO A 50 15.49 -0.91 6.78
CA PRO A 50 16.38 -1.82 7.51
C PRO A 50 17.45 -1.08 8.33
#